data_AF-A0A5B9DPG7-F1
#
_entry.id   AF-A0A5B9DPG7-F1
#
_cell.length_a   1.000
_cell.length_b   1.000
_cell.length_c   1.000
_cell.angle_alpha   90.00
_cell.angle_beta   90.00
_cell.angle_gamma   90.00
#
_symmetry.space_group_name_H-M   'P 1'
#
loop_
_entity.id
_entity.type
_entity.pdbx_description
1 polymer ?
#
loop_
_entity_poly.entity_id
_entity_poly.type
_entity_poly.pdbx_seq_one_letter_code
_entity_poly.pdbx_strand_id
1 'polypeptide(L)' 'MPGRKRNRLLPWFIGLAIVLVVIGYAGYQMVATSCPVTPPIVLMVLGVVPFVYLALMYLAFTSQE' A
#
# COMPACT_ATOMS: atom_id res chain seq x y z
N MET A 1 9.47 -3.26 -34.30
CA MET A 1 10.30 -3.40 -33.09
C MET A 1 9.54 -4.29 -32.12
N PRO A 2 10.05 -5.46 -31.69
CA PRO A 2 9.31 -6.33 -30.79
C PRO A 2 9.07 -5.57 -29.48
N GLY A 3 7.80 -5.20 -29.25
CA GLY A 3 7.38 -4.43 -28.09
C GLY A 3 7.69 -5.24 -26.83
N ARG A 4 8.63 -4.72 -26.04
CA ARG A 4 8.94 -5.26 -24.71
C ARG A 4 7.63 -5.30 -23.93
N LYS A 5 7.08 -6.50 -23.68
CA LYS A 5 5.98 -6.73 -22.74
C LYS A 5 6.45 -6.30 -21.36
N ARG A 6 6.42 -5.00 -21.08
CA ARG A 6 6.78 -4.44 -19.79
C ARG A 6 5.69 -4.89 -18.83
N ASN A 7 6.07 -5.70 -17.84
CA ASN A 7 5.12 -6.30 -16.92
C ASN A 7 4.43 -5.15 -16.16
N ARG A 8 3.19 -4.83 -16.55
CA ARG A 8 2.50 -3.59 -16.14
C ARG A 8 2.12 -3.60 -14.65
N LEU A 9 2.13 -4.79 -14.05
CA LEU A 9 1.91 -5.08 -12.64
C LEU A 9 3.19 -4.99 -11.77
N LEU A 10 4.38 -4.89 -12.37
CA LEU A 10 5.65 -4.80 -11.62
C LEU A 10 5.68 -3.58 -10.66
N PRO A 11 5.22 -2.37 -11.08
CA PRO A 11 5.07 -1.22 -10.18
C PRO A 11 4.07 -1.45 -9.04
N TRP A 12 3.02 -2.25 -9.28
CA TRP A 12 2.02 -2.58 -8.27
C TRP A 12 2.61 -3.42 -7.15
N PHE A 13 3.39 -4.45 -7.48
CA PHE A 13 4.08 -5.27 -6.48
C PHE A 13 5.09 -4.46 -5.66
N ILE A 14 5.81 -3.53 -6.29
CA ILE A 14 6.74 -2.62 -5.58
C ILE A 14 5.96 -1.72 -4.61
N GLY A 15 4.85 -1.13 -5.07
CA GLY A 15 3.98 -0.33 -4.22
C GLY A 15 3.45 -1.10 -3.00
N LEU A 16 2.99 -2.33 -3.22
CA LEU A 16 2.50 -3.20 -2.14
C LEU A 16 3.59 -3.52 -1.11
N ALA A 17 4.80 -3.84 -1.56
CA ALA A 17 5.92 -4.14 -0.67
C ALA A 17 6.29 -2.93 0.21
N ILE A 18 6.37 -1.73 -0.38
CA ILE A 18 6.68 -0.50 0.36
C ILE A 18 5.58 -0.21 1.39
N VAL A 19 4.32 -0.31 0.99
CA VAL A 19 3.17 -0.08 1.86
C VAL A 19 3.20 -1.00 3.07
N LEU A 20 3.42 -2.31 2.88
CA LEU A 20 3.50 -3.26 3.99
C LEU A 20 4.63 -2.93 4.97
N VAL A 21 5.81 -2.56 4.47
CA VAL A 21 6.95 -2.17 5.31
C VAL A 21 6.63 -0.93 6.14
N VAL A 22 6.05 0.11 5.52
CA VAL A 22 5.71 1.36 6.21
C VAL A 22 4.62 1.14 7.26
N ILE A 23 3.56 0.40 6.93
CA ILE A 23 2.48 0.08 7.89
C ILE A 23 3.03 -0.73 9.07
N GLY A 24 3.84 -1.76 8.80
CA GLY A 24 4.45 -2.57 9.84
C GLY A 24 5.34 -1.76 10.77
N TYR A 25 6.17 -0.88 10.20
CA TYR A 25 7.04 0.00 10.98
C TYR A 25 6.24 1.03 11.81
N ALA A 26 5.21 1.65 11.22
CA ALA A 26 4.35 2.59 11.93
C ALA A 26 3.59 1.91 13.08
N GLY A 27 3.04 0.72 12.84
CA GLY A 27 2.39 -0.09 13.88
C GLY A 27 3.34 -0.46 15.01
N TYR A 28 4.57 -0.89 14.67
CA TYR A 28 5.60 -1.18 15.66
C TYR A 28 5.94 0.05 16.52
N GLN A 29 6.14 1.21 15.89
CA GLN A 29 6.43 2.45 16.61
C GLN A 29 5.29 2.86 17.55
N MET A 30 4.04 2.69 17.13
CA MET A 30 2.89 3.00 17.99
C MET A 30 2.82 2.10 19.22
N VAL A 31 3.10 0.81 19.06
CA VAL A 31 3.18 -0.14 20.18
C VAL A 31 4.39 0.16 21.08
N ALA A 32 5.56 0.46 20.50
CA ALA A 32 6.79 0.70 21.23
C ALA A 32 6.81 2.04 22.01
N THR A 33 6.10 3.06 21.51
CA THR A 33 6.09 4.41 22.12
C THR A 33 4.89 4.67 23.03
N SER A 34 3.99 3.69 23.23
CA SER A 34 2.77 3.83 24.04
C SER A 34 1.96 5.08 23.69
N CYS A 35 1.95 5.45 22.41
CA CYS A 35 1.32 6.69 21.96
C CYS A 35 -0.20 6.55 22.09
N PRO A 36 -0.88 7.41 22.88
CA PRO A 36 -2.32 7.30 23.12
C PRO A 36 -3.09 7.83 21.90
N VAL A 37 -3.13 7.04 20.84
CA VAL A 37 -3.90 7.34 19.63
C VAL A 37 -5.07 6.37 19.58
N THR A 38 -6.26 6.87 19.24
CA THR A 38 -7.47 6.06 19.16
C THR A 38 -7.26 4.94 18.13
N PRO A 39 -7.30 3.65 18.55
CA PRO A 39 -7.04 2.51 17.67
C PRO A 39 -7.81 2.49 16.33
N PRO A 40 -9.09 2.88 16.26
CA PRO A 40 -9.83 2.87 15.00
C PRO A 40 -9.33 3.88 13.96
N ILE A 41 -8.84 5.05 14.39
CA ILE A 41 -8.30 6.08 13.47
C ILE A 41 -7.00 5.58 12.87
N VAL A 42 -6.14 4.99 13.70
CA VAL A 42 -4.88 4.38 13.27
C VAL A 42 -5.11 3.29 12.24
N LEU A 43 -6.07 2.40 12.47
CA LEU A 43 -6.41 1.32 11.53
C LEU A 43 -6.99 1.83 10.22
N MET A 44 -7.80 2.89 10.22
CA MET A 44 -8.29 3.48 8.97
C MET A 44 -7.15 4.09 8.15
N VAL A 45 -6.28 4.87 8.78
CA VAL A 45 -5.22 5.59 8.06
C VAL A 45 -4.12 4.63 7.60
N LEU A 46 -3.71 3.70 8.46
CA LEU A 46 -2.67 2.72 8.12
C LEU A 46 -3.19 1.52 7.32
N GLY A 47 -4.49 1.21 7.38
CA GLY A 47 -5.06 0.05 6.70
C GLY A 47 -5.89 0.44 5.47
N VAL A 48 -6.98 1.18 5.70
CA VAL A 48 -8.00 1.43 4.67
C VAL A 48 -7.47 2.32 3.56
N VAL A 49 -6.80 3.43 3.88
CA VAL A 49 -6.25 4.36 2.88
C VAL A 49 -5.27 3.67 1.92
N PRO A 50 -4.21 2.98 2.39
CA PRO A 50 -3.29 2.30 1.49
C PRO A 50 -3.94 1.14 0.74
N PHE A 51 -4.90 0.43 1.35
CA PHE A 51 -5.63 -0.64 0.67
C PHE A 51 -6.45 -0.10 -0.51
N VAL A 52 -7.22 0.97 -0.30
CA VAL A 52 -7.99 1.63 -1.37
C VAL A 52 -7.06 2.17 -2.44
N TYR A 53 -5.93 2.77 -2.07
CA TYR A 53 -4.94 3.25 -3.04
C TYR A 53 -4.38 2.11 -3.91
N LEU A 54 -3.97 0.99 -3.30
CA LEU A 54 -3.47 -0.17 -4.04
C LEU A 54 -4.55 -0.80 -4.92
N ALA A 55 -5.81 -0.82 -4.48
CA ALA A 55 -6.93 -1.31 -5.27
C ALA A 55 -7.21 -0.41 -6.49
N LEU A 56 -7.22 0.92 -6.31
CA LEU A 56 -7.37 1.87 -7.40
C LEU A 56 -6.18 1.79 -8.37
N MET A 57 -4.96 1.64 -7.86
CA MET A 57 -3.76 1.46 -8.68
C MET A 57 -3.81 0.15 -9.47
N TYR A 58 -4.31 -0.94 -8.87
CA TYR A 58 -4.56 -2.21 -9.57
C TYR A 58 -5.55 -2.01 -10.72
N LEU A 59 -6.73 -1.44 -10.42
CA LEU A 59 -7.77 -1.16 -11.41
C LEU A 59 -7.27 -0.23 -12.53
N ALA A 60 -6.44 0.77 -12.21
CA ALA A 60 -5.81 1.62 -13.21
C ALA A 60 -4.86 0.83 -14.12
N PHE A 61 -4.13 -0.14 -13.58
CA PHE A 61 -3.32 -1.02 -14.42
C PHE A 61 -4.16 -2.00 -15.24
N THR A 62 -5.25 -2.55 -14.73
CA THR A 62 -6.11 -3.46 -15.53
C THR A 62 -6.99 -2.72 -16.54
N SER A 63 -7.29 -1.43 -16.34
CA SER A 63 -8.20 -0.68 -17.23
C SER A 63 -7.53 -0.04 -18.45
N GLN A 64 -6.20 0.10 -18.49
CA GLN A 64 -5.50 0.51 -19.74
C GLN A 64 -5.02 -0.70 -20.57
N GLU A 65 -5.79 -1.79 -20.53
CA GLU A 65 -5.71 -2.88 -21.50
C GLU A 65 -6.39 -2.48 -22.81
#